data_AF-A0A1D1Z3E0-F1
#
_entry.id   AF-A0A1D1Z3E0-F1
#
_cell.length_a   1.000
_cell.length_b   1.000
_cell.length_c   1.000
_cell.angle_alpha   90.00
_cell.angle_beta   90.00
_cell.angle_gamma   90.00
#
_symmetry.space_group_name_H-M   'P 1'
#
loop_
_entity.id
_entity.type
_entity.pdbx_description
1 polymer ?
#
loop_
_entity_poly.entity_id
_entity_poly.type
_entity_poly.pdbx_seq_one_letter_code
_entity_poly.pdbx_strand_id
1 'polypeptide(L)'
;MGECCSEALSLSQQQQLFHATAPRDRRFLKHVYDNVHGNIYLDPMCLKFIDTEQFQRLRDLKQLGLAYMVYPGAVHTRFEHSLGVYWLASESIQCLQTYQGLELDIDHFDIQTVKLAGLLHDVGHGPFSHLFESSFLPRVLKGSKWSHERMSGRLVDYIVDEHHIDIDSDILRRVKEMIVASCNSAVHKRTKEKQFLYDIVANGRNGIDVDKFDYIGRDSRACGLGCNFQFRRLMEGMRVMDDEICYPAKEC
;
A
#
# COMPACT_ATOMS: atom_id res chain seq x y z
N MET A 1 55.15 15.55 7.36
CA MET A 1 54.68 14.16 7.54
C MET A 1 53.61 14.20 8.62
N GLY A 2 52.35 14.41 8.23
CA GLY A 2 51.21 14.41 9.14
C GLY A 2 50.47 13.10 8.95
N GLU A 3 50.45 12.27 9.99
CA GLU A 3 49.77 10.97 9.97
C GLU A 3 48.25 11.19 9.99
N CYS A 4 47.58 10.65 8.98
CA CYS A 4 46.14 10.51 8.92
C CYS A 4 45.75 9.34 9.84
N CYS A 5 45.27 9.63 11.05
CA CYS A 5 44.59 8.63 11.87
C CYS A 5 43.26 8.27 11.22
N SER A 6 43.23 7.20 10.43
CA SER A 6 41.99 6.51 10.10
C SER A 6 41.53 5.74 11.33
N GLU A 7 40.50 6.22 12.03
CA GLU A 7 39.80 5.41 13.02
C GLU A 7 39.14 4.23 12.31
N ALA A 8 39.71 3.04 12.49
CA ALA A 8 39.10 1.80 12.05
C ALA A 8 37.88 1.52 12.94
N LEU A 9 36.68 1.58 12.35
CA LEU A 9 35.43 1.17 13.01
C LEU A 9 35.57 -0.26 13.54
N SER A 10 35.08 -0.50 14.77
CA SER A 10 35.17 -1.81 15.40
C SER A 10 34.34 -2.85 14.61
N LEU A 11 34.74 -4.13 14.68
CA LEU A 11 33.98 -5.26 14.13
C LEU A 11 32.51 -5.28 14.59
N SER A 12 32.22 -4.77 15.79
CA SER A 12 30.87 -4.63 16.32
C SER A 12 30.07 -3.48 15.66
N GLN A 13 30.72 -2.35 15.35
CA GLN A 13 30.10 -1.24 14.61
C GLN A 13 29.88 -1.63 13.14
N GLN A 14 30.81 -2.36 12.54
CA GLN A 14 30.62 -2.97 11.21
C GLN A 14 29.47 -3.98 11.23
N GLN A 15 29.37 -4.86 12.23
CA GLN A 15 28.27 -5.82 12.37
C GLN A 15 26.89 -5.14 12.55
N GLN A 16 26.82 -4.01 13.25
CA GLN A 16 25.56 -3.24 13.37
C GLN A 16 25.13 -2.58 12.04
N LEU A 17 26.09 -2.15 11.22
CA LEU A 17 25.83 -1.65 9.86
C LEU A 17 25.41 -2.77 8.89
N PHE A 18 25.91 -3.99 9.06
CA PHE A 18 25.55 -5.15 8.23
C PHE A 18 24.19 -5.78 8.58
N HIS A 19 23.61 -5.48 9.75
CA HIS A 19 22.30 -6.01 10.14
C HIS A 19 21.10 -5.26 9.55
N ALA A 20 21.30 -4.14 8.86
CA ALA A 20 20.21 -3.29 8.37
C ALA A 20 19.54 -3.78 7.07
N THR A 21 20.08 -4.76 6.33
CA THR A 21 19.56 -5.11 5.00
C THR A 21 19.75 -6.58 4.61
N ALA A 22 19.71 -7.53 5.55
CA ALA A 22 19.59 -8.94 5.16
C ALA A 22 18.14 -9.19 4.70
N PRO A 23 17.90 -9.65 3.45
CA PRO A 23 16.56 -10.06 3.05
C PRO A 23 16.08 -11.13 4.03
N ARG A 24 14.97 -10.86 4.73
CA ARG A 24 14.36 -11.87 5.61
C ARG A 24 14.09 -13.10 4.75
N ASP A 25 14.63 -14.24 5.18
CA ASP A 25 14.48 -15.49 4.47
C ASP A 25 12.98 -15.82 4.30
N ARG A 26 12.52 -15.76 3.05
CA ARG A 26 11.12 -15.94 2.66
C ARG A 26 10.55 -17.29 3.09
N ARG A 27 11.40 -18.29 3.37
CA ARG A 27 10.98 -19.62 3.86
C ARG A 27 10.31 -19.57 5.23
N PHE A 28 10.60 -18.54 6.03
CA PHE A 28 10.05 -18.38 7.38
C PHE A 28 8.92 -17.35 7.46
N LEU A 29 8.55 -16.74 6.33
CA LEU A 29 7.42 -15.81 6.26
C LEU A 29 6.13 -16.56 5.97
N LYS A 30 5.05 -16.18 6.66
CA LYS A 30 3.69 -16.57 6.28
C LYS A 30 3.47 -16.07 4.86
N HIS A 31 2.92 -16.93 4.01
CA HIS A 31 2.56 -16.56 2.65
C HIS A 31 1.17 -17.08 2.32
N VAL A 32 0.53 -16.41 1.38
CA VAL A 32 -0.76 -16.79 0.82
C VAL A 32 -0.63 -16.86 -0.69
N TYR A 33 -1.32 -17.81 -1.30
CA TYR A 33 -1.37 -17.90 -2.76
C TYR A 33 -2.55 -17.06 -3.26
N ASP A 34 -2.23 -15.96 -3.93
CA ASP A 34 -3.18 -15.08 -4.60
C ASP A 34 -3.28 -15.45 -6.09
N ASN A 35 -4.49 -15.41 -6.64
CA ASN A 35 -4.73 -15.82 -8.02
C ASN A 35 -4.27 -14.80 -9.08
N VAL A 36 -3.95 -13.56 -8.69
CA VAL A 36 -3.42 -12.51 -9.57
C VAL A 36 -1.89 -12.45 -9.45
N HIS A 37 -1.37 -12.48 -8.23
CA HIS A 37 0.04 -12.19 -7.93
C HIS A 37 0.89 -13.43 -7.61
N GLY A 38 0.28 -14.59 -7.41
CA GLY A 38 0.97 -15.80 -6.94
C GLY A 38 1.25 -15.73 -5.44
N ASN A 39 2.46 -16.11 -5.01
CA ASN A 39 2.79 -16.10 -3.58
C ASN A 39 3.00 -14.67 -3.07
N ILE A 40 2.12 -14.22 -2.18
CA ILE A 40 2.25 -12.97 -1.43
C ILE A 40 2.85 -13.28 -0.06
N TYR A 41 4.00 -12.67 0.25
CA TYR A 41 4.71 -12.86 1.52
C TYR A 41 4.35 -11.77 2.54
N LEU A 42 3.95 -12.19 3.73
CA LEU A 42 3.40 -11.33 4.78
C LEU A 42 4.41 -11.19 5.91
N ASP A 43 4.83 -9.96 6.20
CA ASP A 43 5.72 -9.70 7.34
C ASP A 43 4.95 -9.68 8.67
N PRO A 44 5.63 -9.86 9.83
CA PRO A 44 4.95 -9.93 11.12
C PRO A 44 4.11 -8.69 11.47
N MET A 45 4.48 -7.48 11.01
CA MET A 45 3.71 -6.27 11.30
C MET A 45 2.38 -6.29 10.55
N CYS A 46 2.39 -6.62 9.25
CA CYS A 46 1.15 -6.67 8.47
C CYS A 46 0.18 -7.74 9.01
N LEU A 47 0.71 -8.86 9.53
CA LEU A 47 -0.11 -9.91 10.14
C LEU A 47 -0.87 -9.45 11.38
N LYS A 48 -0.30 -8.55 12.20
CA LYS A 48 -0.99 -7.97 13.36
C LYS A 48 -2.29 -7.25 12.95
N PHE A 49 -2.33 -6.66 11.75
CA PHE A 49 -3.54 -6.04 11.21
C PHE A 49 -4.45 -7.05 10.51
N ILE A 50 -3.87 -7.96 9.70
CA ILE A 50 -4.64 -8.96 8.96
C ILE A 50 -5.45 -9.84 9.90
N ASP A 51 -4.84 -10.28 11.00
CA ASP A 51 -5.45 -11.22 11.95
C ASP A 51 -6.39 -10.51 12.98
N THR A 52 -7.02 -9.40 12.58
CA THR A 52 -8.06 -8.67 13.36
C THR A 52 -9.45 -8.79 12.71
N GLU A 53 -10.52 -8.72 13.50
CA GLU A 53 -11.89 -8.80 12.99
C GLU A 53 -12.25 -7.67 12.02
N GLN A 54 -11.68 -6.47 12.20
CA GLN A 54 -11.91 -5.31 11.33
C GLN A 54 -11.35 -5.54 9.94
N PHE A 55 -10.17 -6.18 9.84
CA PHE A 55 -9.58 -6.53 8.56
C PHE A 55 -10.23 -7.79 7.97
N GLN A 56 -10.50 -8.81 8.79
CA GLN A 56 -11.17 -10.05 8.33
C GLN A 56 -12.58 -9.78 7.79
N ARG A 57 -13.28 -8.74 8.28
CA ARG A 57 -14.56 -8.25 7.72
C ARG A 57 -14.50 -8.01 6.21
N LEU A 58 -13.35 -7.65 5.65
CA LEU A 58 -13.21 -7.40 4.22
C LEU A 58 -13.54 -8.64 3.36
N ARG A 59 -13.48 -9.86 3.93
CA ARG A 59 -13.86 -11.11 3.26
C ARG A 59 -15.34 -11.17 2.89
N ASP A 60 -16.18 -10.37 3.55
CA ASP A 60 -17.61 -10.33 3.30
C ASP A 60 -18.02 -9.14 2.42
N LEU A 61 -17.06 -8.29 2.04
CA LEU A 61 -17.31 -7.11 1.20
C LEU A 61 -16.92 -7.36 -0.25
N LYS A 62 -17.90 -7.60 -1.12
CA LYS A 62 -17.68 -7.74 -2.56
C LYS A 62 -17.02 -6.50 -3.15
N GLN A 63 -15.92 -6.70 -3.87
CA GLN A 63 -15.14 -5.64 -4.52
C GLN A 63 -16.06 -4.79 -5.40
N LEU A 64 -16.79 -5.45 -6.30
CA LEU A 64 -17.65 -4.81 -7.30
C LEU A 64 -19.13 -4.71 -6.86
N GLY A 65 -19.41 -4.73 -5.56
CA GLY A 65 -20.76 -4.59 -5.02
C GLY A 65 -21.72 -5.64 -5.57
N LEU A 66 -22.71 -5.21 -6.37
CA LEU A 66 -23.73 -6.09 -6.97
C LEU A 66 -23.36 -6.62 -8.37
N ALA A 67 -22.17 -6.29 -8.90
CA ALA A 67 -21.78 -6.72 -10.24
C ALA A 67 -21.76 -8.25 -10.39
N TYR A 68 -21.58 -9.01 -9.28
CA TYR A 68 -21.67 -10.47 -9.30
C TYR A 68 -23.03 -11.02 -9.78
N MET A 69 -24.10 -10.21 -9.73
CA MET A 69 -25.42 -10.56 -10.26
C MET A 69 -25.47 -10.52 -11.80
N VAL A 70 -24.50 -9.85 -12.44
CA VAL A 70 -24.37 -9.74 -13.90
C VAL A 70 -23.16 -10.52 -14.40
N TYR A 71 -22.06 -10.50 -13.65
CA TYR A 71 -20.82 -11.25 -13.89
C TYR A 71 -20.64 -12.29 -12.78
N PRO A 72 -21.13 -13.54 -12.93
CA PRO A 72 -21.12 -14.53 -11.85
C PRO A 72 -19.74 -14.87 -11.26
N GLY A 73 -18.65 -14.56 -11.98
CA GLY A 73 -17.28 -14.71 -11.50
C GLY A 73 -16.76 -13.56 -10.62
N ALA A 74 -17.45 -12.41 -10.59
CA ALA A 74 -17.09 -11.22 -9.81
C ALA A 74 -17.42 -11.35 -8.30
N VAL A 75 -17.08 -12.50 -7.72
CA VAL A 75 -17.36 -12.84 -6.31
C VAL A 75 -16.24 -12.44 -5.36
N HIS A 76 -15.15 -11.90 -5.89
CA HIS A 76 -13.99 -11.45 -5.13
C HIS A 76 -14.32 -10.27 -4.21
N THR A 77 -13.49 -10.09 -3.20
CA THR A 77 -13.74 -9.24 -2.05
C THR A 77 -12.61 -8.25 -1.84
N ARG A 78 -12.87 -7.23 -1.01
CA ARG A 78 -11.88 -6.22 -0.64
C ARG A 78 -10.69 -6.83 0.11
N PHE A 79 -10.83 -8.03 0.69
CA PHE A 79 -9.76 -8.71 1.42
C PHE A 79 -8.58 -9.08 0.51
N GLU A 80 -8.82 -9.88 -0.53
CA GLU A 80 -7.75 -10.28 -1.46
C GLU A 80 -7.21 -9.12 -2.28
N HIS A 81 -8.06 -8.12 -2.58
CA HIS A 81 -7.62 -6.86 -3.16
C HIS A 81 -6.61 -6.14 -2.26
N SER A 82 -6.94 -5.96 -0.97
CA SER A 82 -6.04 -5.30 0.01
C SER A 82 -4.70 -6.03 0.15
N LEU A 83 -4.70 -7.37 0.09
CA LEU A 83 -3.45 -8.15 0.07
C LEU A 83 -2.64 -7.93 -1.20
N GLY A 84 -3.30 -7.82 -2.35
CA GLY A 84 -2.67 -7.50 -3.63
C GLY A 84 -2.08 -6.09 -3.66
N VAL A 85 -2.78 -5.09 -3.14
CA VAL A 85 -2.27 -3.72 -3.01
C VAL A 85 -1.09 -3.65 -2.05
N TYR A 86 -1.14 -4.34 -0.90
CA TYR A 86 0.03 -4.51 -0.02
C TYR A 86 1.23 -5.10 -0.77
N TRP A 87 1.01 -6.14 -1.58
CA TRP A 87 2.06 -6.80 -2.34
C TRP A 87 2.68 -5.85 -3.37
N LEU A 88 1.86 -5.20 -4.19
CA LEU A 88 2.35 -4.28 -5.21
C LEU A 88 3.00 -3.03 -4.60
N ALA A 89 2.50 -2.51 -3.48
CA ALA A 89 3.14 -1.43 -2.74
C ALA A 89 4.54 -1.84 -2.26
N SER A 90 4.67 -3.08 -1.76
CA SER A 90 5.96 -3.66 -1.34
C SER A 90 6.94 -3.79 -2.52
N GLU A 91 6.48 -4.30 -3.66
CA GLU A 91 7.34 -4.45 -4.84
C GLU A 91 7.72 -3.09 -5.43
N SER A 92 6.81 -2.11 -5.42
CA SER A 92 7.09 -0.73 -5.86
C SER A 92 8.20 -0.10 -5.02
N ILE A 93 8.05 -0.04 -3.70
CA ILE A 93 9.07 0.60 -2.85
C ILE A 93 10.40 -0.15 -2.90
N GLN A 94 10.39 -1.48 -3.03
CA GLN A 94 11.61 -2.27 -3.22
C GLN A 94 12.30 -1.95 -4.55
N CYS A 95 11.55 -1.72 -5.63
CA CYS A 95 12.10 -1.31 -6.91
C CYS A 95 12.80 0.06 -6.79
N LEU A 96 12.13 1.04 -6.19
CA LEU A 96 12.74 2.36 -5.92
C LEU A 96 13.97 2.26 -5.01
N GLN A 97 13.89 1.47 -3.94
CA GLN A 97 15.02 1.24 -3.04
C GLN A 97 16.21 0.60 -3.77
N THR A 98 15.96 -0.37 -4.65
CA THR A 98 17.00 -1.07 -5.41
C THR A 98 17.75 -0.13 -6.35
N TYR A 99 17.04 0.79 -7.01
CA TYR A 99 17.63 1.64 -8.05
C TYR A 99 18.05 3.03 -7.57
N GLN A 100 17.39 3.59 -6.56
CA GLN A 100 17.60 4.96 -6.07
C GLN A 100 17.57 5.06 -4.53
N GLY A 101 17.62 3.95 -3.79
CA GLY A 101 17.43 3.97 -2.34
C GLY A 101 18.43 4.83 -1.56
N LEU A 102 19.70 4.86 -1.97
CA LEU A 102 20.72 5.71 -1.34
C LEU A 102 20.52 7.21 -1.64
N GLU A 103 20.10 7.55 -2.86
CA GLU A 103 19.83 8.92 -3.29
C GLU A 103 18.58 9.49 -2.60
N LEU A 104 17.56 8.65 -2.47
CA LEU A 104 16.25 9.00 -1.91
C LEU A 104 16.15 8.76 -0.40
N ASP A 105 17.22 8.28 0.22
CA ASP A 105 17.29 7.92 1.64
C ASP A 105 16.16 6.97 2.07
N ILE A 106 15.79 5.99 1.23
CA ILE A 106 14.69 5.05 1.53
C ILE A 106 15.13 4.05 2.60
N ASP A 107 14.54 4.17 3.79
CA ASP A 107 14.83 3.33 4.94
C ASP A 107 13.73 2.28 5.21
N HIS A 108 13.92 1.47 6.25
CA HIS A 108 12.94 0.46 6.65
C HIS A 108 11.60 1.07 7.11
N PHE A 109 11.65 2.26 7.69
CA PHE A 109 10.46 2.96 8.17
C PHE A 109 9.57 3.35 6.98
N ASP A 110 10.14 3.86 5.89
CA ASP A 110 9.42 4.21 4.67
C ASP A 110 8.80 2.96 4.00
N ILE A 111 9.57 1.87 3.90
CA ILE A 111 9.08 0.60 3.34
C ILE A 111 7.90 0.07 4.13
N GLN A 112 8.02 0.01 5.46
CA GLN A 112 6.94 -0.48 6.32
C GLN A 112 5.69 0.40 6.22
N THR A 113 5.87 1.72 6.16
CA THR A 113 4.79 2.69 6.00
C THR A 113 4.02 2.47 4.69
N VAL A 114 4.71 2.40 3.55
CA VAL A 114 4.09 2.21 2.22
C VAL A 114 3.32 0.88 2.16
N LYS A 115 3.90 -0.19 2.69
CA LYS A 115 3.26 -1.51 2.73
C LYS A 115 1.97 -1.50 3.55
N LEU A 116 2.01 -0.92 4.76
CA LEU A 116 0.83 -0.83 5.62
C LEU A 116 -0.25 0.09 5.03
N ALA A 117 0.14 1.19 4.38
CA ALA A 117 -0.79 2.04 3.66
C ALA A 117 -1.50 1.25 2.55
N GLY A 118 -0.76 0.48 1.73
CA GLY A 118 -1.34 -0.39 0.70
C GLY A 118 -2.30 -1.43 1.27
N LEU A 119 -1.94 -2.06 2.40
CA LEU A 119 -2.80 -3.03 3.08
C LEU A 119 -4.11 -2.40 3.58
N LEU A 120 -4.04 -1.22 4.18
CA LEU A 120 -5.11 -0.66 5.01
C LEU A 120 -5.97 0.38 4.30
N HIS A 121 -5.63 0.76 3.06
CA HIS A 121 -6.32 1.84 2.33
C HIS A 121 -7.84 1.65 2.21
N ASP A 122 -8.28 0.39 2.14
CA ASP A 122 -9.67 0.02 1.88
C ASP A 122 -10.44 -0.53 3.09
N VAL A 123 -9.83 -0.54 4.28
CA VAL A 123 -10.48 -1.11 5.48
C VAL A 123 -11.78 -0.39 5.85
N GLY A 124 -11.91 0.87 5.44
CA GLY A 124 -13.05 1.76 5.63
C GLY A 124 -14.26 1.51 4.72
N HIS A 125 -14.18 0.60 3.76
CA HIS A 125 -15.32 0.37 2.85
C HIS A 125 -16.57 -0.13 3.58
N GLY A 126 -17.71 0.44 3.20
CA GLY A 126 -19.04 0.02 3.65
C GLY A 126 -19.62 -1.16 2.86
N PRO A 127 -20.83 -1.63 3.23
CA PRO A 127 -21.54 -2.68 2.49
C PRO A 127 -21.70 -2.36 1.00
N PHE A 128 -21.39 -3.31 0.12
CA PHE A 128 -21.40 -3.10 -1.34
C PHE A 128 -20.38 -2.06 -1.86
N SER A 129 -19.28 -1.84 -1.12
CA SER A 129 -18.14 -1.03 -1.54
C SER A 129 -18.55 0.40 -1.93
N HIS A 130 -18.25 0.86 -3.14
CA HIS A 130 -18.58 2.22 -3.57
C HIS A 130 -20.09 2.50 -3.58
N LEU A 131 -20.95 1.49 -3.74
CA LEU A 131 -22.40 1.70 -3.73
C LEU A 131 -22.89 2.28 -2.39
N PHE A 132 -22.23 1.94 -1.28
CA PHE A 132 -22.54 2.51 0.03
C PHE A 132 -22.40 4.03 0.03
N GLU A 133 -21.25 4.49 -0.46
CA GLU A 133 -20.84 5.89 -0.46
C GLU A 133 -21.56 6.69 -1.52
N SER A 134 -21.55 6.21 -2.77
CA SER A 134 -21.99 6.97 -3.92
C SER A 134 -23.52 6.96 -4.07
N SER A 135 -24.21 5.96 -3.51
CA SER A 135 -25.63 5.72 -3.81
C SER A 135 -26.50 5.58 -2.57
N PHE A 136 -26.10 4.81 -1.57
CA PHE A 136 -26.91 4.59 -0.36
C PHE A 136 -26.89 5.80 0.57
N LEU A 137 -25.71 6.24 1.02
CA LEU A 137 -25.56 7.34 1.96
C LEU A 137 -26.21 8.66 1.49
N PRO A 138 -26.08 9.10 0.22
CA PRO A 138 -26.74 10.31 -0.26
C PRO A 138 -28.27 10.25 -0.18
N ARG A 139 -28.87 9.05 -0.20
CA ARG A 139 -30.32 8.85 -0.11
C ARG A 139 -30.84 8.87 1.33
N VAL A 140 -30.07 8.34 2.27
CA VAL A 140 -30.50 8.22 3.68
C VAL A 140 -29.96 9.35 4.58
N LEU A 141 -28.85 9.96 4.19
CA LEU A 141 -28.18 11.03 4.94
C LEU A 141 -27.71 12.13 3.98
N LYS A 142 -28.61 13.07 3.69
CA LYS A 142 -28.32 14.21 2.82
C LYS A 142 -27.15 15.04 3.36
N GLY A 143 -26.21 15.38 2.48
CA GLY A 143 -25.03 16.16 2.85
C GLY A 143 -23.93 15.37 3.57
N SER A 144 -24.02 14.03 3.59
CA SER A 144 -22.94 13.18 4.10
C SER A 144 -21.61 13.50 3.39
N LYS A 145 -20.57 13.73 4.18
CA LYS A 145 -19.17 13.87 3.73
C LYS A 145 -18.35 12.63 4.07
N TRP A 146 -19.03 11.51 4.24
CA TRP A 146 -18.39 10.22 4.47
C TRP A 146 -17.60 9.83 3.22
N SER A 147 -16.40 9.33 3.41
CA SER A 147 -15.64 8.64 2.38
C SER A 147 -14.96 7.43 2.99
N HIS A 148 -14.77 6.39 2.18
CA HIS A 148 -14.15 5.15 2.66
C HIS A 148 -12.72 5.39 3.14
N GLU A 149 -11.96 6.29 2.52
CA GLU A 149 -10.58 6.63 2.89
C GLU A 149 -10.51 7.29 4.28
N ARG A 150 -11.42 8.25 4.56
CA ARG A 150 -11.49 8.87 5.90
C ARG A 150 -11.93 7.86 6.95
N MET A 151 -12.79 6.91 6.58
CA MET A 151 -13.18 5.82 7.47
C MET A 151 -12.03 4.83 7.68
N SER A 152 -11.24 4.54 6.64
CA SER A 152 -10.04 3.69 6.73
C SER A 152 -9.08 4.26 7.75
N GLY A 153 -8.76 5.56 7.68
CA GLY A 153 -7.91 6.21 8.68
C GLY A 153 -8.42 6.09 10.12
N ARG A 154 -9.74 6.18 10.34
CA ARG A 154 -10.35 6.00 11.67
C ARG A 154 -10.34 4.54 12.13
N LEU A 155 -10.58 3.60 11.23
CA LEU A 155 -10.54 2.18 11.55
C LEU A 155 -9.11 1.71 11.84
N VAL A 156 -8.11 2.28 11.16
CA VAL A 156 -6.71 2.01 11.48
C VAL A 156 -6.39 2.41 12.92
N ASP A 157 -6.82 3.59 13.37
CA ASP A 157 -6.67 4.00 14.78
C ASP A 157 -7.40 3.01 15.72
N TYR A 158 -8.65 2.69 15.40
CA TYR A 158 -9.44 1.75 16.19
C TYR A 158 -8.78 0.36 16.31
N ILE A 159 -8.24 -0.18 15.20
CA ILE A 159 -7.56 -1.48 15.19
C ILE A 159 -6.33 -1.45 16.09
N VAL A 160 -5.53 -0.38 16.02
CA VAL A 160 -4.33 -0.23 16.85
C VAL A 160 -4.70 -0.16 18.34
N ASP A 161 -5.71 0.63 18.68
CA ASP A 161 -6.14 0.84 20.06
C ASP A 161 -6.74 -0.44 20.66
N GLU A 162 -7.65 -1.11 19.95
CA GLU A 162 -8.37 -2.30 20.42
C GLU A 162 -7.47 -3.53 20.55
N HIS A 163 -6.56 -3.74 19.59
CA HIS A 163 -5.67 -4.90 19.57
C HIS A 163 -4.29 -4.64 20.18
N HIS A 164 -4.08 -3.44 20.74
CA HIS A 164 -2.83 -3.01 21.36
C HIS A 164 -1.62 -3.25 20.44
N ILE A 165 -1.75 -2.91 19.17
CA ILE A 165 -0.70 -3.14 18.17
C ILE A 165 0.46 -2.19 18.46
N ASP A 166 1.58 -2.75 18.90
CA ASP A 166 2.85 -2.02 19.01
C ASP A 166 3.35 -1.62 17.61
N ILE A 167 3.12 -0.35 17.26
CA ILE A 167 3.50 0.33 16.03
C ILE A 167 4.01 1.72 16.35
N ASP A 168 5.07 2.15 15.66
CA ASP A 168 5.60 3.50 15.78
C ASP A 168 4.54 4.55 15.38
N SER A 169 4.39 5.58 16.20
CA SER A 169 3.35 6.60 16.03
C SER A 169 3.52 7.43 14.75
N ASP A 170 4.74 7.63 14.27
CA ASP A 170 4.99 8.32 13.01
C ASP A 170 4.69 7.43 11.81
N ILE A 171 4.94 6.11 11.88
CA ILE A 171 4.48 5.15 10.86
C ILE A 171 2.95 5.23 10.77
N LEU A 172 2.27 5.10 11.91
CA LEU A 172 0.81 5.13 11.97
C LEU A 172 0.24 6.43 11.39
N ARG A 173 0.86 7.56 11.73
CA ARG A 173 0.48 8.87 11.19
C ARG A 173 0.65 8.92 9.66
N ARG A 174 1.82 8.53 9.12
CA ARG A 174 2.08 8.57 7.68
C ARG A 174 1.23 7.58 6.89
N VAL A 175 0.96 6.38 7.43
CA VAL A 175 0.01 5.42 6.86
C VAL A 175 -1.34 6.10 6.64
N LYS A 176 -1.88 6.75 7.67
CA LYS A 176 -3.17 7.46 7.55
C LYS A 176 -3.11 8.62 6.56
N GLU A 177 -2.01 9.37 6.53
CA GLU A 177 -1.80 10.47 5.56
C GLU A 177 -1.79 9.95 4.11
N MET A 178 -1.13 8.82 3.84
CA MET A 178 -1.11 8.18 2.51
C MET A 178 -2.50 7.70 2.09
N ILE A 179 -3.25 7.07 2.99
CA ILE A 179 -4.60 6.57 2.70
C ILE A 179 -5.54 7.71 2.27
N VAL A 180 -5.43 8.89 2.88
CA VAL A 180 -6.30 10.04 2.56
C VAL A 180 -5.71 11.00 1.52
N ALA A 181 -4.56 10.69 0.94
CA ALA A 181 -3.83 11.59 0.05
C ALA A 181 -4.63 11.92 -1.23
N SER A 182 -5.34 10.95 -1.77
CA SER A 182 -6.22 11.12 -2.94
C SER A 182 -7.43 12.02 -2.65
N CYS A 183 -7.92 12.09 -1.41
CA CYS A 183 -9.09 12.89 -1.05
C CYS A 183 -8.78 14.35 -0.74
N ASN A 184 -7.54 14.66 -0.33
CA ASN A 184 -7.17 15.98 0.16
C ASN A 184 -5.81 16.41 -0.40
N SER A 185 -5.81 17.18 -1.49
CA SER A 185 -4.59 17.80 -2.04
C SER A 185 -3.85 18.70 -1.05
N ALA A 186 -4.47 19.07 0.08
CA ALA A 186 -3.84 19.80 1.17
C ALA A 186 -2.87 18.94 2.01
N VAL A 187 -2.97 17.61 1.99
CA VAL A 187 -2.10 16.68 2.72
C VAL A 187 -0.69 16.67 2.12
N HIS A 188 -0.58 16.76 0.79
CA HIS A 188 0.69 16.94 0.06
C HIS A 188 1.51 18.19 0.47
N LYS A 189 0.94 19.11 1.27
CA LYS A 189 1.64 20.32 1.72
C LYS A 189 2.21 20.23 3.14
N ARG A 190 1.86 19.20 3.92
CA ARG A 190 2.28 19.10 5.34
C ARG A 190 3.60 18.38 5.52
N THR A 191 3.82 17.31 4.79
CA THR A 191 5.12 16.65 4.66
C THR A 191 5.85 17.28 3.47
N LYS A 192 7.08 17.75 3.67
CA LYS A 192 7.90 18.33 2.59
C LYS A 192 8.94 17.36 2.01
N GLU A 193 9.12 16.22 2.66
CA GLU A 193 10.14 15.24 2.32
C GLU A 193 9.46 13.96 1.83
N LYS A 194 10.07 13.33 0.80
CA LYS A 194 9.68 12.03 0.23
C LYS A 194 8.21 11.98 -0.21
N GLN A 195 7.73 13.03 -0.88
CA GLN A 195 6.37 13.06 -1.46
C GLN A 195 6.13 11.94 -2.45
N PHE A 196 7.17 11.47 -3.15
CA PHE A 196 7.06 10.33 -4.07
C PHE A 196 6.47 9.07 -3.42
N LEU A 197 6.57 8.90 -2.10
CA LEU A 197 5.98 7.76 -1.40
C LEU A 197 4.45 7.77 -1.46
N TYR A 198 3.83 8.96 -1.51
CA TYR A 198 2.39 9.16 -1.57
C TYR A 198 1.81 8.84 -2.96
N ASP A 199 2.65 8.85 -4.00
CA ASP A 199 2.29 8.44 -5.35
C ASP A 199 2.11 6.92 -5.48
N ILE A 200 2.59 6.11 -4.52
CA ILE A 200 2.58 4.64 -4.66
C ILE A 200 1.18 4.06 -4.46
N VAL A 201 0.51 4.37 -3.34
CA VAL A 201 -0.73 3.71 -2.92
C VAL A 201 -1.97 4.42 -3.46
N ALA A 202 -2.02 5.76 -3.34
CA ALA A 202 -3.18 6.56 -3.70
C ALA A 202 -2.73 7.88 -4.32
N ASN A 203 -2.46 7.84 -5.63
CA ASN A 203 -1.86 8.96 -6.35
C ASN A 203 -2.91 10.00 -6.72
N GLY A 204 -3.05 11.03 -5.88
CA GLY A 204 -3.98 12.13 -6.13
C GLY A 204 -3.57 13.07 -7.29
N ARG A 205 -2.32 13.00 -7.77
CA ARG A 205 -1.78 13.89 -8.80
C ARG A 205 -2.20 13.47 -10.20
N ASN A 206 -2.05 12.19 -10.53
CA ASN A 206 -2.36 11.66 -11.86
C ASN A 206 -3.13 10.34 -11.86
N GLY A 207 -3.39 9.75 -10.68
CA GLY A 207 -4.13 8.52 -10.54
C GLY A 207 -3.36 7.27 -10.98
N ILE A 208 -2.05 7.31 -11.16
CA ILE A 208 -1.24 6.11 -11.43
C ILE A 208 -0.72 5.58 -10.09
N ASP A 209 -1.35 4.51 -9.59
CA ASP A 209 -1.04 3.91 -8.29
C ASP A 209 -1.31 2.38 -8.27
N VAL A 210 -0.78 1.72 -7.26
CA VAL A 210 -0.83 0.25 -7.15
C VAL A 210 -2.21 -0.29 -6.77
N ASP A 211 -3.08 0.53 -6.20
CA ASP A 211 -4.52 0.21 -6.04
C ASP A 211 -5.14 -0.15 -7.40
N LYS A 212 -4.97 0.73 -8.39
CA LYS A 212 -5.46 0.50 -9.76
C LYS A 212 -4.77 -0.67 -10.44
N PHE A 213 -3.47 -0.86 -10.19
CA PHE A 213 -2.74 -1.97 -10.78
C PHE A 213 -3.32 -3.32 -10.32
N ASP A 214 -3.67 -3.44 -9.04
CA ASP A 214 -4.35 -4.64 -8.54
C ASP A 214 -5.75 -4.77 -9.12
N TYR A 215 -6.63 -3.78 -8.92
CA TYR A 215 -8.04 -3.98 -9.25
C TYR A 215 -8.25 -4.13 -10.77
N ILE A 216 -7.46 -3.47 -11.63
CA ILE A 216 -7.58 -3.64 -13.09
C ILE A 216 -7.31 -5.11 -13.46
N GLY A 217 -6.25 -5.70 -12.91
CA GLY A 217 -5.92 -7.11 -13.16
C GLY A 217 -6.93 -8.07 -12.54
N ARG A 218 -7.31 -7.83 -11.27
CA ARG A 218 -8.20 -8.68 -10.49
C ARG A 218 -9.63 -8.66 -11.02
N ASP A 219 -10.18 -7.48 -11.27
CA ASP A 219 -11.55 -7.31 -11.77
C ASP A 219 -11.69 -7.87 -13.17
N SER A 220 -10.72 -7.60 -14.06
CA SER A 220 -10.73 -8.15 -15.41
C SER A 220 -10.75 -9.68 -15.38
N ARG A 221 -9.87 -10.28 -14.57
CA ARG A 221 -9.82 -11.74 -14.38
C ARG A 221 -11.15 -12.29 -13.85
N ALA A 222 -11.72 -11.66 -12.82
CA ALA A 222 -12.95 -12.13 -12.19
C ALA A 222 -14.18 -11.96 -13.10
N CYS A 223 -14.22 -10.91 -13.92
CA CYS A 223 -15.30 -10.67 -14.87
C CYS A 223 -15.14 -11.43 -16.20
N GLY A 224 -14.04 -12.16 -16.40
CA GLY A 224 -13.75 -12.84 -17.67
C GLY A 224 -13.42 -11.89 -18.81
N LEU A 225 -12.90 -10.70 -18.50
CA LEU A 225 -12.46 -9.69 -19.45
C LEU A 225 -10.96 -9.82 -19.70
N GLY A 226 -10.54 -9.62 -20.96
CA GLY A 226 -9.12 -9.54 -21.29
C GLY A 226 -8.50 -8.28 -20.68
N CYS A 227 -7.29 -8.41 -20.12
CA CYS A 227 -6.52 -7.28 -19.61
C CYS A 227 -5.14 -7.26 -20.29
N ASN A 228 -4.89 -6.22 -21.06
CA ASN A 228 -3.59 -6.00 -21.74
C ASN A 228 -2.67 -5.05 -20.98
N PHE A 229 -3.09 -4.59 -19.79
CA PHE A 229 -2.32 -3.67 -18.98
C PHE A 229 -1.20 -4.40 -18.23
N GLN A 230 0.06 -4.08 -18.56
CA GLN A 230 1.25 -4.71 -18.00
C GLN A 230 1.90 -3.83 -16.92
N PHE A 231 1.25 -3.70 -15.75
CA PHE A 231 1.76 -2.86 -14.66
C PHE A 231 3.19 -3.18 -14.22
N ARG A 232 3.64 -4.44 -14.32
CA ARG A 232 5.02 -4.83 -13.94
C ARG A 232 6.06 -4.10 -14.76
N ARG A 233 5.83 -3.97 -16.08
CA ARG A 233 6.70 -3.23 -16.99
C ARG A 233 6.79 -1.75 -16.62
N LEU A 234 5.65 -1.17 -16.22
CA LEU A 234 5.58 0.22 -15.75
C LEU A 234 6.34 0.40 -14.43
N MET A 235 6.16 -0.52 -13.48
CA MET A 235 6.84 -0.51 -12.18
C MET A 235 8.36 -0.69 -12.31
N GLU A 236 8.85 -1.60 -13.17
CA GLU A 236 10.29 -1.80 -13.38
C GLU A 236 11.00 -0.54 -13.92
N GLY A 237 10.28 0.24 -14.73
CA GLY A 237 10.79 1.46 -15.34
C GLY A 237 10.69 2.71 -14.47
N MET A 238 9.98 2.66 -13.34
CA MET A 238 9.67 3.87 -12.57
C MET A 238 10.93 4.44 -11.89
N ARG A 239 10.98 5.76 -11.79
CA ARG A 239 12.06 6.52 -11.15
C ARG A 239 11.48 7.71 -10.41
N VAL A 240 12.20 8.20 -9.41
CA VAL A 240 11.87 9.46 -8.74
C VAL A 240 12.68 10.59 -9.36
N MET A 241 12.00 11.65 -9.78
CA MET A 241 12.59 12.91 -10.25
C MET A 241 11.80 14.05 -9.61
N ASP A 242 12.50 15.03 -9.03
CA ASP A 242 11.87 16.19 -8.37
C ASP A 242 10.80 15.80 -7.32
N ASP A 243 11.06 14.72 -6.55
CA ASP A 243 10.17 14.16 -5.52
C ASP A 243 8.82 13.61 -6.06
N GLU A 244 8.76 13.30 -7.37
CA GLU A 244 7.61 12.68 -8.02
C GLU A 244 7.98 11.34 -8.66
N ILE A 245 7.05 10.37 -8.65
CA ILE A 245 7.22 9.16 -9.46
C ILE A 245 7.00 9.50 -10.94
N CYS A 246 8.00 9.18 -11.74
CA CYS A 246 8.05 9.34 -13.19
C CYS A 246 8.21 7.98 -13.87
N TYR A 247 7.67 7.88 -15.08
CA TYR A 247 7.75 6.69 -15.93
C TYR A 247 8.48 7.01 -17.24
N PRO A 248 9.16 6.05 -17.87
CA PRO A 248 9.85 6.30 -19.13
C PRO A 248 8.86 6.66 -20.24
N ALA A 249 9.15 7.69 -21.03
CA ALA A 249 8.25 8.18 -22.09
C ALA A 249 7.84 7.11 -23.13
N LYS A 250 8.67 6.06 -23.31
CA LYS A 250 8.37 4.92 -24.19
C LYS A 250 7.28 3.97 -23.66
N GLU A 251 6.85 4.16 -22.42
CA GLU A 251 5.81 3.38 -21.74
C GLU A 251 4.44 4.07 -21.76
N CYS A 252 4.37 5.33 -22.25
CA CYS A 252 3.17 6.15 -22.31
C CYS A 252 2.58 6.24 -23.72
#